data_AF-A0A078ASR4-F1
#
_entry.id   AF-A0A078ASR4-F1
#
_cell.length_a   1.000
_cell.length_b   1.000
_cell.length_c   1.000
_cell.angle_alpha   90.00
_cell.angle_beta   90.00
_cell.angle_gamma   90.00
#
_symmetry.space_group_name_H-M   'P 1'
#
loop_
_entity.id
_entity.type
_entity.pdbx_description
1 polymer ?
#
loop_
_entity_poly.entity_id
_entity_poly.type
_entity_poly.pdbx_seq_one_letter_code
_entity_poly.pdbx_strand_id
1 'polypeptide(L)'
;MIFTSILTATFLTSSTLAIQLSDVLQKSRMQLSWRQEATNKFSWNATQDLKWSVVNAFIDVQTSPDGDVYAIQNISSEMSDPKYHIYLYDVTSNLWNLTDPGFQAKAVRFDRLGKRFYLTPDNCVLNEQKQVLLCGVSDFEVTVDKKIYGLIDNSGRQQADSLSSTTWKAASNDSSYTYKALSGYKGITLLRDEPILLSQDGTVDAKYGSEKLMSISAGIDGSLWALLDEINAIDHTVLKWQTVTQKWYKVEGASGVSLSAYNEISVAIVDSRGLLSLSSQVGHQNEASYVVKNSPQATSPETTAPSTTQMQTSQPQTTAQPTTTIATTTTTTPEPTTTTATTAATTTAATTTATTTVPPLPLVLLQPSDSILTHPNFKFVATAVTGKNFTKFTHLFTAKRNGGQTYNQVYQKITGIRNIFGFIKTNSSQVLGFYVQEALGVTPTKTAIFSVTKAGVFNSLDSGDDLIRFQDNGAQRCYVQNHYADIFFSYNCADEPETFERVRNGIALEFEHSAGYPQIKVSNYLTENLDPKNDSFVCQQVEYYQGEQ
;
A
#
# COMPACT_ATOMS: atom_id res chain seq x y z
N MET A 1 13.08 66.76 -14.47
CA MET A 1 12.52 65.55 -15.10
C MET A 1 13.55 64.44 -14.94
N ILE A 2 13.28 63.44 -14.11
CA ILE A 2 14.15 62.29 -13.85
C ILE A 2 13.23 61.06 -13.84
N PHE A 3 13.49 60.13 -14.76
CA PHE A 3 12.95 58.77 -14.89
C PHE A 3 13.92 58.06 -15.85
N THR A 4 14.42 56.84 -15.71
CA THR A 4 14.17 55.73 -14.78
C THR A 4 15.36 54.78 -14.97
N SER A 5 15.93 54.27 -13.88
CA SER A 5 16.75 53.04 -13.90
C SER A 5 16.10 52.08 -12.93
N ILE A 6 16.03 50.79 -13.30
CA ILE A 6 16.12 49.56 -12.49
C ILE A 6 15.31 48.46 -13.22
N LEU A 7 16.03 47.54 -13.85
CA LEU A 7 15.54 46.22 -14.24
C LEU A 7 16.69 45.22 -14.09
N THR A 8 16.82 44.60 -12.92
CA THR A 8 17.50 43.31 -12.73
C THR A 8 17.36 42.87 -11.26
N ALA A 9 16.35 42.05 -10.94
CA ALA A 9 16.32 41.20 -9.74
C ALA A 9 15.07 40.28 -9.73
N THR A 10 14.95 39.37 -10.69
CA THR A 10 13.89 38.33 -10.66
C THR A 10 14.39 37.04 -11.30
N PHE A 11 15.34 36.36 -10.66
CA PHE A 11 15.74 35.00 -11.06
C PHE A 11 16.27 34.10 -9.91
N LEU A 12 15.90 34.37 -8.65
CA LEU A 12 16.45 33.65 -7.49
C LEU A 12 15.42 32.99 -6.55
N THR A 13 14.14 32.92 -6.92
CA THR A 13 13.10 32.32 -6.06
C THR A 13 12.59 30.94 -6.52
N SER A 14 13.13 30.38 -7.62
CA SER A 14 12.73 29.06 -8.13
C SER A 14 13.58 27.89 -7.64
N SER A 15 14.64 28.12 -6.85
CA SER A 15 15.56 27.07 -6.39
C SER A 15 15.18 26.43 -5.05
N THR A 16 14.24 26.98 -4.29
CA THR A 16 13.91 26.47 -2.94
C THR A 16 12.76 25.45 -2.91
N LEU A 17 11.84 25.49 -3.88
CA LEU A 17 10.79 24.46 -4.04
C LEU A 17 11.34 23.10 -4.53
N ALA A 18 12.47 23.11 -5.24
CA ALA A 18 13.13 21.89 -5.70
C ALA A 18 13.76 21.09 -4.55
N ILE A 19 14.15 21.75 -3.45
CA ILE A 19 14.83 21.12 -2.31
C ILE A 19 13.83 20.37 -1.41
N GLN A 20 12.60 20.87 -1.25
CA GLN A 20 11.58 20.17 -0.46
C GLN A 20 10.96 18.96 -1.18
N LEU A 21 10.84 19.02 -2.51
CA LEU A 21 10.47 17.84 -3.31
C LEU A 21 11.56 16.75 -3.24
N SER A 22 12.84 17.16 -3.18
CA SER A 22 13.98 16.27 -3.01
C SER A 22 13.93 15.50 -1.69
N ASP A 23 13.57 16.14 -0.58
CA ASP A 23 13.51 15.48 0.74
C ASP A 23 12.35 14.49 0.88
N VAL A 24 11.18 14.78 0.27
CA VAL A 24 10.06 13.83 0.20
C VAL A 24 10.38 12.67 -0.75
N LEU A 25 11.06 12.94 -1.87
CA LEU A 25 11.63 11.90 -2.74
C LEU A 25 12.77 11.13 -2.05
N GLN A 26 13.53 11.73 -1.14
CA GLN A 26 14.60 11.07 -0.39
C GLN A 26 14.06 10.18 0.73
N LYS A 27 12.98 10.59 1.42
CA LYS A 27 12.31 9.77 2.43
C LYS A 27 11.54 8.59 1.83
N SER A 28 10.87 8.76 0.68
CA SER A 28 10.40 7.61 -0.11
C SER A 28 11.57 6.75 -0.57
N ARG A 29 12.70 7.37 -0.98
CA ARG A 29 13.93 6.62 -1.31
C ARG A 29 14.58 5.87 -0.15
N MET A 30 14.34 6.25 1.11
CA MET A 30 14.83 5.48 2.27
C MET A 30 13.99 4.21 2.53
N GLN A 31 12.72 4.18 2.10
CA GLN A 31 11.98 2.92 1.96
C GLN A 31 12.29 2.20 0.65
N LEU A 32 12.87 2.87 -0.36
CA LEU A 32 13.35 2.27 -1.61
C LEU A 32 14.84 1.88 -1.58
N SER A 33 15.56 2.18 -0.49
CA SER A 33 16.97 1.84 -0.32
C SER A 33 17.17 0.43 0.22
N TRP A 34 16.19 -0.45 -0.02
CA TRP A 34 16.45 -1.88 0.02
C TRP A 34 17.45 -2.16 -1.09
N ARG A 35 18.63 -2.66 -0.69
CA ARG A 35 19.50 -3.32 -1.65
C ARG A 35 18.70 -4.50 -2.19
N GLN A 36 18.62 -4.61 -3.50
CA GLN A 36 18.05 -5.78 -4.15
C GLN A 36 18.88 -7.01 -3.79
N GLU A 37 18.55 -7.64 -2.66
CA GLU A 37 19.18 -8.87 -2.24
C GLU A 37 18.50 -10.02 -2.98
N ALA A 38 19.31 -11.00 -3.41
CA ALA A 38 18.79 -12.22 -4.00
C ALA A 38 18.18 -13.08 -2.88
N THR A 39 16.99 -12.71 -2.43
CA THR A 39 16.29 -13.37 -1.31
C THR A 39 15.15 -14.21 -1.87
N ASN A 40 15.16 -15.52 -1.60
CA ASN A 40 14.15 -16.46 -2.11
C ASN A 40 13.16 -16.95 -1.04
N LYS A 41 13.32 -16.53 0.22
CA LYS A 41 12.41 -16.88 1.31
C LYS A 41 11.54 -15.69 1.70
N PHE A 42 10.26 -15.81 1.35
CA PHE A 42 9.20 -14.92 1.80
C PHE A 42 8.27 -15.72 2.71
N SER A 43 7.79 -15.10 3.77
CA SER A 43 6.69 -15.65 4.56
C SER A 43 5.38 -15.17 3.97
N TRP A 44 4.50 -16.12 3.66
CA TRP A 44 3.21 -15.84 3.07
C TRP A 44 2.14 -15.98 4.14
N ASN A 45 1.51 -14.86 4.46
CA ASN A 45 0.38 -14.83 5.38
C ASN A 45 -0.89 -14.91 4.55
N ALA A 46 -1.66 -15.99 4.72
CA ALA A 46 -3.00 -16.06 4.18
C ALA A 46 -3.87 -14.98 4.83
N THR A 47 -4.62 -14.24 4.01
CA THR A 47 -5.67 -13.34 4.52
C THR A 47 -6.86 -14.15 5.00
N GLN A 48 -7.79 -13.51 5.72
CA GLN A 48 -8.99 -14.20 6.19
C GLN A 48 -9.75 -14.88 5.03
N ASP A 49 -9.98 -16.18 5.16
CA ASP A 49 -10.87 -16.92 4.27
C ASP A 49 -12.30 -16.35 4.35
N LEU A 50 -12.79 -15.83 3.24
CA LEU A 50 -14.19 -15.46 3.12
C LEU A 50 -15.00 -16.74 2.88
N LYS A 51 -15.79 -17.15 3.87
CA LYS A 51 -16.67 -18.33 3.75
C LYS A 51 -17.87 -17.99 2.86
N TRP A 52 -17.85 -18.49 1.64
CA TRP A 52 -18.93 -18.28 0.67
C TRP A 52 -19.86 -19.49 0.59
N SER A 53 -21.16 -19.24 0.43
CA SER A 53 -22.16 -20.30 0.18
C SER A 53 -22.27 -20.69 -1.31
N VAL A 54 -21.56 -19.99 -2.19
CA VAL A 54 -21.52 -20.16 -3.65
C VAL A 54 -20.06 -20.21 -4.09
N VAL A 55 -19.75 -20.83 -5.23
CA VAL A 55 -18.40 -20.90 -5.82
C VAL A 55 -17.94 -19.48 -6.20
N ASN A 56 -17.43 -18.75 -5.20
CA ASN A 56 -16.95 -17.40 -5.31
C ASN A 56 -15.46 -17.41 -5.03
N ALA A 57 -14.68 -16.92 -5.98
CA ALA A 57 -13.23 -16.84 -5.86
C ALA A 57 -12.80 -15.41 -6.20
N PHE A 58 -11.80 -14.90 -5.50
CA PHE A 58 -11.01 -13.81 -6.07
C PHE A 58 -10.35 -14.32 -7.35
N ILE A 59 -10.37 -13.51 -8.39
CA ILE A 59 -9.80 -13.84 -9.71
C ILE A 59 -8.68 -12.89 -10.11
N ASP A 60 -8.59 -11.74 -9.45
CA ASP A 60 -7.54 -10.75 -9.68
C ASP A 60 -7.20 -10.02 -8.39
N VAL A 61 -5.99 -9.49 -8.32
CA VAL A 61 -5.48 -8.68 -7.22
C VAL A 61 -4.65 -7.54 -7.76
N GLN A 62 -4.78 -6.36 -7.14
CA GLN A 62 -4.01 -5.19 -7.50
C GLN A 62 -3.58 -4.42 -6.25
N THR A 63 -2.31 -4.06 -6.15
CA THR A 63 -1.80 -3.15 -5.12
C THR A 63 -1.76 -1.72 -5.64
N SER A 64 -2.19 -0.75 -4.83
CA SER A 64 -2.05 0.68 -5.14
C SER A 64 -0.61 1.16 -4.87
N PRO A 65 -0.20 2.32 -5.41
CA PRO A 65 1.06 2.98 -5.05
C PRO A 65 1.19 3.35 -3.56
N ASP A 66 0.09 3.37 -2.82
CA ASP A 66 0.06 3.60 -1.37
C ASP A 66 0.15 2.31 -0.56
N GLY A 67 0.12 1.14 -1.22
CA GLY A 67 0.20 -0.18 -0.59
C GLY A 67 -1.15 -0.80 -0.23
N ASP A 68 -2.27 -0.17 -0.61
CA ASP A 68 -3.60 -0.76 -0.44
C ASP A 68 -3.77 -1.97 -1.37
N VAL A 69 -4.42 -3.03 -0.88
CA VAL A 69 -4.65 -4.25 -1.66
C VAL A 69 -6.10 -4.33 -2.08
N TYR A 70 -6.34 -4.36 -3.38
CA TYR A 70 -7.65 -4.57 -3.99
C TYR A 70 -7.75 -5.97 -4.56
N ALA A 71 -8.90 -6.62 -4.41
CA ALA A 71 -9.16 -7.91 -5.01
C ALA A 71 -10.49 -7.89 -5.77
N ILE A 72 -10.55 -8.62 -6.88
CA ILE A 72 -11.74 -8.73 -7.72
C ILE A 72 -12.36 -10.09 -7.51
N GLN A 73 -13.60 -10.11 -7.06
CA GLN A 73 -14.39 -11.32 -6.95
C GLN A 73 -15.20 -11.51 -8.23
N ASN A 74 -15.21 -12.74 -8.75
CA ASN A 74 -16.15 -13.17 -9.78
C ASN A 74 -17.22 -14.07 -9.15
N ILE A 75 -18.48 -13.66 -9.28
CA ILE A 75 -19.64 -14.46 -8.90
C ILE A 75 -20.30 -14.92 -10.20
N SER A 76 -20.12 -16.18 -10.54
CA SER A 76 -20.74 -16.79 -11.72
C SER A 76 -21.68 -17.92 -11.29
N SER A 77 -22.80 -18.05 -11.99
CA SER A 77 -23.71 -19.18 -11.85
C SER A 77 -24.03 -19.69 -13.25
N GLU A 78 -24.38 -20.97 -13.39
CA GLU A 78 -24.71 -21.57 -14.71
C GLU A 78 -25.83 -20.83 -15.45
N MET A 79 -26.66 -20.05 -14.75
CA MET A 79 -27.85 -19.40 -15.29
C MET A 79 -27.81 -17.85 -15.27
N SER A 80 -26.69 -17.22 -14.89
CA SER A 80 -26.60 -15.76 -14.83
C SER A 80 -25.30 -15.22 -15.38
N ASP A 81 -25.36 -14.01 -15.93
CA ASP A 81 -24.16 -13.26 -16.31
C ASP A 81 -23.22 -13.13 -15.10
N PRO A 82 -21.90 -13.30 -15.28
CA PRO A 82 -20.91 -13.12 -14.23
C PRO A 82 -21.00 -11.72 -13.63
N LYS A 83 -20.97 -11.64 -12.30
CA LYS A 83 -20.91 -10.39 -11.56
C LYS A 83 -19.53 -10.18 -10.97
N TYR A 84 -19.03 -8.95 -11.09
CA TYR A 84 -17.71 -8.60 -10.60
C TYR A 84 -17.79 -7.58 -9.48
N HIS A 85 -17.12 -7.85 -8.37
CA HIS A 85 -17.11 -6.98 -7.20
C HIS A 85 -15.68 -6.65 -6.77
N ILE A 86 -15.45 -5.40 -6.41
CA ILE A 86 -14.13 -4.90 -6.00
C ILE A 86 -14.10 -4.81 -4.47
N TYR A 87 -13.17 -5.54 -3.86
CA TYR A 87 -12.91 -5.49 -2.43
C TYR A 87 -11.61 -4.76 -2.15
N LEU A 88 -11.58 -4.03 -1.04
CA LEU A 88 -10.40 -3.42 -0.46
C LEU A 88 -10.07 -4.17 0.84
N TYR A 89 -8.83 -4.63 0.97
CA TYR A 89 -8.35 -5.26 2.18
C TYR A 89 -8.05 -4.22 3.25
N ASP A 90 -8.70 -4.36 4.41
CA ASP A 90 -8.33 -3.61 5.61
C ASP A 90 -7.36 -4.46 6.43
N VAL A 91 -6.08 -4.10 6.35
CA VAL A 91 -4.98 -4.75 7.07
C VAL A 91 -5.22 -4.72 8.60
N THR A 92 -5.96 -3.72 9.09
CA THR A 92 -6.18 -3.49 10.52
C THR A 92 -7.19 -4.47 11.09
N SER A 93 -8.32 -4.63 10.41
CA SER A 93 -9.38 -5.55 10.81
C SER A 93 -9.17 -6.97 10.26
N ASN A 94 -8.23 -7.14 9.31
CA ASN A 94 -8.05 -8.35 8.52
C ASN A 94 -9.37 -8.74 7.80
N LEU A 95 -10.10 -7.75 7.30
CA LEU A 95 -11.38 -7.93 6.61
C LEU A 95 -11.32 -7.36 5.20
N TRP A 96 -12.07 -7.99 4.30
CA TRP A 96 -12.31 -7.49 2.95
C TRP A 96 -13.57 -6.64 2.91
N ASN A 97 -13.44 -5.38 2.53
CA ASN A 97 -14.54 -4.44 2.43
C ASN A 97 -14.93 -4.21 0.98
N LEU A 98 -16.21 -4.41 0.67
CA LEU A 98 -16.76 -4.09 -0.65
C LEU A 98 -16.72 -2.57 -0.87
N THR A 99 -16.05 -2.15 -1.94
CA THR A 99 -15.82 -0.71 -2.20
C THR A 99 -17.09 0.00 -2.71
N ASP A 100 -17.83 -0.64 -3.60
CA ASP A 100 -19.10 -0.14 -4.13
C ASP A 100 -19.99 -1.32 -4.59
N PRO A 101 -21.10 -1.62 -3.89
CA PRO A 101 -22.00 -2.71 -4.26
C PRO A 101 -22.72 -2.53 -5.59
N GLY A 102 -22.90 -1.29 -6.05
CA GLY A 102 -23.64 -0.96 -7.28
C GLY A 102 -22.77 -0.94 -8.53
N PHE A 103 -21.46 -1.13 -8.38
CA PHE A 103 -20.48 -1.01 -9.46
C PHE A 103 -19.74 -2.33 -9.69
N GLN A 104 -19.44 -2.61 -10.95
CA GLN A 104 -18.75 -3.83 -11.37
C GLN A 104 -17.52 -3.50 -12.20
N ALA A 105 -16.39 -4.14 -11.87
CA ALA A 105 -15.19 -4.11 -12.67
C ALA A 105 -14.46 -5.45 -12.53
N LYS A 106 -13.96 -5.98 -13.64
CA LYS A 106 -13.17 -7.21 -13.67
C LYS A 106 -11.67 -6.99 -13.42
N ALA A 107 -11.21 -5.75 -13.46
CA ALA A 107 -9.85 -5.36 -13.05
C ALA A 107 -9.83 -3.92 -12.53
N VAL A 108 -8.86 -3.63 -11.67
CA VAL A 108 -8.54 -2.30 -11.18
C VAL A 108 -7.07 -2.03 -11.48
N ARG A 109 -6.75 -0.82 -11.95
CA ARG A 109 -5.38 -0.37 -12.22
C ARG A 109 -5.15 0.99 -11.61
N PHE A 110 -3.89 1.31 -11.36
CA PHE A 110 -3.48 2.60 -10.79
C PHE A 110 -2.41 3.22 -11.65
N ASP A 111 -2.48 4.54 -11.86
CA ASP A 111 -1.27 5.25 -12.25
C ASP A 111 -0.31 5.36 -11.06
N ARG A 112 0.93 5.76 -11.32
CA ARG A 112 1.96 5.90 -10.27
C ARG A 112 1.67 6.99 -9.23
N LEU A 113 0.67 7.85 -9.45
CA LEU A 113 0.20 8.85 -8.49
C LEU A 113 -1.01 8.37 -7.66
N GLY A 114 -1.43 7.12 -7.84
CA GLY A 114 -2.54 6.52 -7.08
C GLY A 114 -3.92 6.78 -7.68
N LYS A 115 -4.03 7.39 -8.86
CA LYS A 115 -5.34 7.53 -9.51
C LYS A 115 -5.83 6.17 -9.98
N ARG A 116 -7.06 5.85 -9.62
CA ARG A 116 -7.67 4.56 -9.88
C ARG A 116 -8.43 4.53 -11.20
N PHE A 117 -8.29 3.43 -11.91
CA PHE A 117 -8.97 3.13 -13.15
C PHE A 117 -9.59 1.74 -13.08
N TYR A 118 -10.64 1.51 -13.87
CA TYR A 118 -11.41 0.28 -13.84
C TYR A 118 -11.55 -0.32 -15.23
N LEU A 119 -11.47 -1.65 -15.34
CA LEU A 119 -11.91 -2.37 -16.53
C LEU A 119 -13.26 -3.03 -16.23
N THR A 120 -14.29 -2.58 -16.95
CA THR A 120 -15.65 -3.11 -16.83
C THR A 120 -15.79 -4.51 -17.46
N PRO A 121 -16.87 -5.25 -17.13
CA PRO A 121 -17.18 -6.53 -17.80
C PRO A 121 -17.31 -6.41 -19.33
N ASP A 122 -17.76 -5.24 -19.82
CA ASP A 122 -17.91 -4.94 -21.26
C ASP A 122 -16.60 -4.49 -21.95
N ASN A 123 -15.45 -4.73 -21.33
CA ASN A 123 -14.13 -4.37 -21.84
C ASN A 123 -13.94 -2.86 -22.07
N CYS A 124 -14.51 -2.04 -21.18
CA CYS A 124 -14.33 -0.59 -21.17
C CYS A 124 -13.53 -0.12 -19.96
N VAL A 125 -12.49 0.67 -20.23
CA VAL A 125 -11.67 1.41 -19.27
C VAL A 125 -12.41 2.65 -18.81
N LEU A 126 -12.54 2.81 -17.50
CA LEU A 126 -13.10 3.99 -16.86
C LEU A 126 -12.05 4.71 -16.01
N ASN A 127 -12.18 6.03 -15.89
CA ASN A 127 -11.45 6.81 -14.87
C ASN A 127 -12.08 6.65 -13.48
N GLU A 128 -11.51 7.33 -12.49
CA GLU A 128 -11.97 7.31 -11.11
C GLU A 128 -13.42 7.82 -10.96
N GLN A 129 -13.82 8.78 -11.80
CA GLN A 129 -15.19 9.31 -11.89
C GLN A 129 -16.14 8.39 -12.68
N LYS A 130 -15.68 7.18 -13.04
CA LYS A 130 -16.41 6.17 -13.82
C LYS A 130 -16.83 6.63 -15.22
N GLN A 131 -16.14 7.62 -15.79
CA GLN A 131 -16.33 8.03 -17.17
C GLN A 131 -15.56 7.10 -18.11
N VAL A 132 -16.20 6.66 -19.18
CA VAL A 132 -15.59 5.75 -20.17
C VAL A 132 -14.50 6.48 -20.94
N LEU A 133 -13.27 5.96 -20.90
CA LEU A 133 -12.12 6.49 -21.64
C LEU A 133 -11.87 5.71 -22.94
N LEU A 134 -11.94 4.38 -22.88
CA LEU A 134 -11.59 3.46 -23.97
C LEU A 134 -12.41 2.18 -23.84
N CYS A 135 -12.91 1.62 -24.95
CA CYS A 135 -13.60 0.32 -24.98
C CYS A 135 -12.94 -0.62 -25.98
N GLY A 136 -13.13 -1.93 -25.83
CA GLY A 136 -12.58 -2.95 -26.72
C GLY A 136 -11.17 -3.39 -26.32
N VAL A 137 -10.89 -3.44 -25.02
CA VAL A 137 -9.60 -3.86 -24.48
C VAL A 137 -9.75 -4.95 -23.41
N SER A 138 -8.87 -5.95 -23.43
CA SER A 138 -8.87 -7.09 -22.52
C SER A 138 -8.10 -6.81 -21.23
N ASP A 139 -7.09 -5.96 -21.31
CA ASP A 139 -6.25 -5.49 -20.20
C ASP A 139 -5.71 -4.10 -20.53
N PHE A 140 -5.24 -3.36 -19.54
CA PHE A 140 -4.73 -2.01 -19.75
C PHE A 140 -3.81 -1.54 -18.62
N GLU A 141 -3.02 -0.51 -18.92
CA GLU A 141 -2.24 0.24 -17.95
C GLU A 141 -2.29 1.74 -18.24
N VAL A 142 -2.13 2.56 -17.20
CA VAL A 142 -2.23 4.03 -17.30
C VAL A 142 -1.01 4.71 -16.71
N THR A 143 -0.39 5.59 -17.49
CA THR A 143 0.75 6.40 -17.02
C THR A 143 0.27 7.66 -16.30
N VAL A 144 1.16 8.26 -15.51
CA VAL A 144 0.90 9.56 -14.83
C VAL A 144 0.58 10.70 -15.80
N ASP A 145 1.06 10.61 -17.04
CA ASP A 145 0.83 11.57 -18.12
C ASP A 145 -0.49 11.31 -18.87
N LYS A 146 -1.42 10.55 -18.27
CA LYS A 146 -2.74 10.23 -18.84
C LYS A 146 -2.66 9.49 -20.19
N LYS A 147 -1.63 8.67 -20.37
CA LYS A 147 -1.51 7.77 -21.52
C LYS A 147 -1.96 6.38 -21.13
N ILE A 148 -2.84 5.79 -21.93
CA ILE A 148 -3.39 4.45 -21.72
C ILE A 148 -2.78 3.50 -22.74
N TYR A 149 -2.13 2.44 -22.27
CA TYR A 149 -1.79 1.30 -23.10
C TYR A 149 -2.87 0.23 -22.88
N GLY A 150 -3.67 -0.07 -23.89
CA GLY A 150 -4.71 -1.10 -23.82
C GLY A 150 -4.38 -2.28 -24.72
N LEU A 151 -4.59 -3.50 -24.25
CA LEU A 151 -4.49 -4.72 -25.07
C LEU A 151 -5.83 -5.00 -25.72
N ILE A 152 -5.88 -5.25 -27.02
CA ILE A 152 -7.15 -5.42 -27.76
C ILE A 152 -7.85 -6.73 -27.37
N ASP A 153 -9.17 -6.66 -27.17
CA ASP A 153 -10.01 -7.81 -26.80
C ASP A 153 -10.52 -8.66 -27.99
N ASN A 154 -10.10 -8.31 -29.21
CA ASN A 154 -10.52 -8.91 -30.48
C ASN A 154 -12.01 -8.74 -30.83
N SER A 155 -12.73 -7.83 -30.16
CA SER A 155 -14.14 -7.50 -30.48
C SER A 155 -14.32 -6.73 -31.79
N GLY A 156 -13.24 -6.23 -32.38
CA GLY A 156 -13.26 -5.36 -33.56
C GLY A 156 -13.59 -3.89 -33.25
N ARG A 157 -13.81 -3.52 -31.99
CA ARG A 157 -14.08 -2.13 -31.57
C ARG A 157 -12.85 -1.21 -31.68
N GLN A 158 -11.65 -1.77 -31.62
CA GLN A 158 -10.39 -1.04 -31.72
C GLN A 158 -9.55 -1.54 -32.89
N GLN A 159 -8.89 -0.59 -33.57
CA GLN A 159 -7.85 -0.90 -34.55
C GLN A 159 -6.49 -0.95 -33.86
N ALA A 160 -5.72 -2.00 -34.19
CA ALA A 160 -4.36 -2.19 -33.70
C ALA A 160 -3.46 -0.99 -34.00
N ASP A 161 -2.64 -0.65 -33.02
CA ASP A 161 -1.58 0.36 -33.05
C ASP A 161 -0.24 -0.31 -32.71
N SER A 162 0.86 0.41 -32.91
CA SER A 162 2.20 -0.05 -32.54
C SER A 162 2.76 0.75 -31.36
N LEU A 163 3.61 0.10 -30.56
CA LEU A 163 4.39 0.79 -29.54
C LEU A 163 5.28 1.90 -30.13
N SER A 164 5.82 1.68 -31.34
CA SER A 164 6.71 2.63 -32.03
C SER A 164 5.99 3.81 -32.67
N SER A 165 4.67 3.75 -32.83
CA SER A 165 3.87 4.87 -33.37
C SER A 165 4.07 6.13 -32.52
N THR A 166 4.29 7.28 -33.14
CA THR A 166 4.36 8.56 -32.42
C THR A 166 2.97 9.14 -32.14
N THR A 167 1.94 8.64 -32.84
CA THR A 167 0.57 9.15 -32.75
C THR A 167 -0.17 8.45 -31.61
N TRP A 168 -0.88 9.24 -30.83
CA TRP A 168 -1.76 8.77 -29.77
C TRP A 168 -3.21 9.12 -30.11
N LYS A 169 -4.14 8.21 -29.87
CA LYS A 169 -5.57 8.43 -30.11
C LYS A 169 -6.18 9.12 -28.91
N ALA A 170 -7.09 10.08 -29.10
CA ALA A 170 -7.80 10.73 -28.00
C ALA A 170 -8.86 9.80 -27.40
N ALA A 171 -8.96 9.75 -26.06
CA ALA A 171 -10.00 8.99 -25.37
C ALA A 171 -11.40 9.59 -25.58
N SER A 172 -12.45 8.77 -25.47
CA SER A 172 -13.79 9.12 -25.96
C SER A 172 -14.49 10.24 -25.19
N ASN A 173 -14.48 10.21 -23.85
CA ASN A 173 -15.22 11.18 -23.03
C ASN A 173 -14.34 12.14 -22.22
N ASP A 174 -13.02 11.97 -22.26
CA ASP A 174 -12.06 12.87 -21.63
C ASP A 174 -10.83 13.00 -22.53
N SER A 175 -10.79 14.06 -23.33
CA SER A 175 -9.70 14.31 -24.28
C SER A 175 -8.36 14.62 -23.61
N SER A 176 -8.32 14.78 -22.29
CA SER A 176 -7.05 14.87 -21.56
C SER A 176 -6.35 13.52 -21.45
N TYR A 177 -7.04 12.42 -21.72
CA TYR A 177 -6.46 11.09 -21.87
C TYR A 177 -6.22 10.77 -23.34
N THR A 178 -5.13 10.05 -23.58
CA THR A 178 -4.82 9.50 -24.89
C THR A 178 -4.47 8.02 -24.76
N TYR A 179 -4.60 7.24 -25.84
CA TYR A 179 -4.39 5.81 -25.77
C TYR A 179 -3.71 5.23 -27.02
N LYS A 180 -3.15 4.02 -26.81
CA LYS A 180 -2.76 3.07 -27.84
C LYS A 180 -3.42 1.73 -27.58
N ALA A 181 -3.99 1.14 -28.63
CA ALA A 181 -4.61 -0.18 -28.58
C ALA A 181 -3.67 -1.19 -29.24
N LEU A 182 -3.03 -2.04 -28.45
CA LEU A 182 -1.98 -2.97 -28.86
C LEU A 182 -2.56 -4.37 -29.12
N SER A 183 -2.10 -5.03 -30.18
CA SER A 183 -2.47 -6.42 -30.51
C SER A 183 -1.27 -7.36 -30.42
N GLY A 184 -1.52 -8.66 -30.22
CA GLY A 184 -0.47 -9.70 -30.22
C GLY A 184 0.27 -9.86 -28.89
N TYR A 185 -0.30 -9.34 -27.81
CA TYR A 185 0.25 -9.41 -26.46
C TYR A 185 -0.76 -10.05 -25.52
N LYS A 186 -0.26 -10.89 -24.61
CA LYS A 186 -1.05 -11.60 -23.58
C LYS A 186 -1.21 -10.79 -22.30
N GLY A 187 -0.23 -9.94 -21.98
CA GLY A 187 -0.21 -9.16 -20.75
C GLY A 187 0.67 -7.91 -20.85
N ILE A 188 0.43 -6.97 -19.94
CA ILE A 188 1.13 -5.69 -19.87
C ILE A 188 1.33 -5.29 -18.39
N THR A 189 2.43 -4.61 -18.09
CA THR A 189 2.64 -3.88 -16.82
C THR A 189 3.44 -2.62 -17.12
N LEU A 190 3.42 -1.62 -16.23
CA LEU A 190 4.29 -0.44 -16.34
C LEU A 190 5.43 -0.48 -15.31
N LEU A 191 6.67 -0.39 -15.78
CA LEU A 191 7.83 -0.09 -14.93
C LEU A 191 8.19 1.37 -15.11
N ARG A 192 7.85 2.22 -14.13
CA ARG A 192 8.10 3.68 -14.18
C ARG A 192 7.50 4.33 -15.45
N ASP A 193 6.23 4.05 -15.72
CA ASP A 193 5.49 4.52 -16.91
C ASP A 193 5.98 3.96 -18.26
N GLU A 194 6.98 3.06 -18.27
CA GLU A 194 7.40 2.33 -19.47
C GLU A 194 6.71 0.96 -19.55
N PRO A 195 6.08 0.60 -20.67
CA PRO A 195 5.41 -0.69 -20.80
C PRO A 195 6.41 -1.84 -20.89
N ILE A 196 6.12 -2.90 -20.14
CA ILE A 196 6.69 -4.23 -20.32
C ILE A 196 5.55 -5.12 -20.82
N LEU A 197 5.77 -5.75 -21.97
CA LEU A 197 4.77 -6.58 -22.62
C LEU A 197 5.16 -8.06 -22.55
N LEU A 198 4.14 -8.90 -22.40
CA LEU A 198 4.23 -10.34 -22.65
C LEU A 198 3.68 -10.62 -24.03
N SER A 199 4.47 -11.27 -24.89
CA SER A 199 4.00 -11.73 -26.20
C SER A 199 2.81 -12.69 -26.05
N GLN A 200 2.13 -12.98 -27.16
CA GLN A 200 1.02 -13.93 -27.18
C GLN A 200 1.37 -15.30 -26.57
N ASP A 201 2.62 -15.75 -26.69
CA ASP A 201 3.11 -17.02 -26.12
C ASP A 201 3.69 -16.89 -24.70
N GLY A 202 3.47 -15.74 -24.05
CA GLY A 202 3.90 -15.45 -22.68
C GLY A 202 5.35 -14.97 -22.55
N THR A 203 6.12 -14.94 -23.63
CA THR A 203 7.53 -14.54 -23.59
C THR A 203 7.68 -13.04 -23.24
N VAL A 204 8.44 -12.74 -22.19
CA VAL A 204 8.82 -11.35 -21.85
C VAL A 204 9.99 -10.86 -22.71
N ASP A 205 10.15 -9.55 -22.85
CA ASP A 205 11.27 -8.94 -23.59
C ASP A 205 12.65 -9.53 -23.17
N ALA A 206 13.57 -9.63 -24.12
CA ALA A 206 14.91 -10.17 -23.90
C ALA A 206 15.72 -9.42 -22.83
N LYS A 207 15.47 -8.12 -22.63
CA LYS A 207 16.08 -7.35 -21.53
C LYS A 207 15.66 -7.84 -20.14
N TYR A 208 14.57 -8.62 -20.07
CA TYR A 208 14.08 -9.29 -18.87
C TYR A 208 14.19 -10.82 -18.99
N GLY A 209 15.21 -11.35 -19.69
CA GLY A 209 15.56 -12.78 -19.65
C GLY A 209 14.82 -13.70 -20.63
N SER A 210 13.81 -13.21 -21.37
CA SER A 210 13.02 -14.03 -22.33
C SER A 210 12.30 -15.23 -21.72
N GLU A 211 11.94 -15.18 -20.44
CA GLU A 211 11.17 -16.24 -19.80
C GLU A 211 9.71 -16.21 -20.27
N LYS A 212 9.06 -17.38 -20.26
CA LYS A 212 7.62 -17.49 -20.55
C LYS A 212 6.84 -17.31 -19.26
N LEU A 213 5.99 -16.28 -19.24
CA LEU A 213 5.26 -15.83 -18.07
C LEU A 213 3.76 -15.87 -18.34
N MET A 214 2.99 -16.20 -17.31
CA MET A 214 1.53 -16.07 -17.31
C MET A 214 1.10 -14.63 -17.08
N SER A 215 1.75 -13.97 -16.13
CA SER A 215 1.52 -12.58 -15.77
C SER A 215 2.82 -11.96 -15.26
N ILE A 216 2.86 -10.63 -15.26
CA ILE A 216 3.98 -9.83 -14.77
C ILE A 216 3.42 -8.61 -14.04
N SER A 217 4.07 -8.20 -12.95
CA SER A 217 3.71 -7.02 -12.19
C SER A 217 4.97 -6.27 -11.75
N ALA A 218 4.90 -4.95 -11.80
CA ALA A 218 5.95 -4.06 -11.35
C ALA A 218 5.54 -3.34 -10.06
N GLY A 219 6.41 -3.40 -9.05
CA GLY A 219 6.26 -2.62 -7.83
C GLY A 219 6.60 -1.14 -8.04
N ILE A 220 6.13 -0.30 -7.10
CA ILE A 220 6.39 1.14 -7.11
C ILE A 220 7.89 1.46 -7.03
N ASP A 221 8.66 0.53 -6.45
CA ASP A 221 10.11 0.59 -6.31
C ASP A 221 10.90 0.11 -7.53
N GLY A 222 10.19 -0.43 -8.52
CA GLY A 222 10.75 -1.02 -9.70
C GLY A 222 11.19 -2.48 -9.55
N SER A 223 10.80 -3.14 -8.45
CA SER A 223 10.82 -4.61 -8.38
C SER A 223 9.92 -5.20 -9.46
N LEU A 224 10.31 -6.35 -10.02
CA LEU A 224 9.51 -7.07 -11.01
C LEU A 224 9.24 -8.48 -10.50
N TRP A 225 7.97 -8.85 -10.57
CA TRP A 225 7.46 -10.14 -10.14
C TRP A 225 6.61 -10.74 -11.26
N ALA A 226 6.57 -12.06 -11.33
CA ALA A 226 5.85 -12.75 -12.40
C ALA A 226 5.34 -14.12 -11.98
N LEU A 227 4.38 -14.64 -12.73
CA LEU A 227 3.94 -16.03 -12.66
C LEU A 227 4.56 -16.79 -13.83
N LEU A 228 5.23 -17.91 -13.58
CA LEU A 228 5.86 -18.74 -14.61
C LEU A 228 4.81 -19.47 -15.46
N ASP A 229 4.96 -19.45 -16.79
CA ASP A 229 4.11 -20.24 -17.69
C ASP A 229 4.54 -21.71 -17.67
N GLU A 230 3.82 -22.49 -16.88
CA GLU A 230 4.06 -23.91 -16.64
C GLU A 230 2.95 -24.72 -17.31
N ILE A 231 3.34 -25.73 -18.09
CA ILE A 231 2.41 -26.57 -18.83
C ILE A 231 1.52 -27.33 -17.83
N ASN A 232 0.19 -27.22 -17.98
CA ASN A 232 -0.82 -27.85 -17.14
C ASN A 232 -0.80 -27.42 -15.66
N ALA A 233 -0.16 -26.30 -15.32
CA ALA A 233 -0.25 -25.75 -13.99
C ALA A 233 -1.61 -25.06 -13.79
N ILE A 234 -2.25 -25.33 -12.66
CA ILE A 234 -3.44 -24.62 -12.20
C ILE A 234 -3.00 -23.34 -11.44
N ASP A 235 -2.04 -23.51 -10.54
CA ASP A 235 -1.33 -22.43 -9.86
C ASP A 235 0.09 -22.35 -10.39
N HIS A 236 0.52 -21.15 -10.78
CA HIS A 236 1.79 -20.90 -11.43
C HIS A 236 2.85 -20.46 -10.43
N THR A 237 4.08 -20.98 -10.57
CA THR A 237 5.19 -20.62 -9.69
C THR A 237 5.51 -19.13 -9.75
N VAL A 238 5.68 -18.50 -8.59
CA VAL A 238 6.09 -17.10 -8.50
C VAL A 238 7.57 -16.95 -8.82
N LEU A 239 7.88 -15.97 -9.66
CA LEU A 239 9.22 -15.55 -9.99
C LEU A 239 9.47 -14.12 -9.52
N LYS A 240 10.73 -13.85 -9.17
CA LYS A 240 11.21 -12.50 -8.94
C LYS A 240 12.41 -12.20 -9.83
N TRP A 241 12.41 -11.03 -10.43
CA TRP A 241 13.51 -10.56 -11.27
C TRP A 241 14.59 -9.92 -10.40
N GLN A 242 15.82 -10.39 -10.54
CA GLN A 242 16.97 -9.76 -9.89
C GLN A 242 17.69 -8.86 -10.88
N THR A 243 17.70 -7.53 -10.66
CA THR A 243 18.26 -6.62 -11.67
C THR A 243 19.79 -6.70 -11.76
N VAL A 244 20.47 -7.01 -10.65
CA VAL A 244 21.94 -7.12 -10.61
C VAL A 244 22.42 -8.27 -11.48
N THR A 245 21.79 -9.44 -11.37
CA THR A 245 22.16 -10.63 -12.14
C THR A 245 21.41 -10.74 -13.46
N GLN A 246 20.40 -9.90 -13.68
CA GLN A 246 19.46 -9.95 -14.81
C GLN A 246 18.88 -11.35 -15.01
N LYS A 247 18.37 -11.94 -13.93
CA LYS A 247 17.81 -13.30 -13.92
C LYS A 247 16.53 -13.37 -13.12
N TRP A 248 15.62 -14.23 -13.56
CA TRP A 248 14.50 -14.68 -12.75
C TRP A 248 14.93 -15.80 -11.81
N TYR A 249 14.46 -15.74 -10.57
CA TYR A 249 14.58 -16.85 -9.63
C TYR A 249 13.20 -17.24 -9.12
N LYS A 250 13.07 -18.54 -8.82
CA LYS A 250 11.84 -19.10 -8.28
C LYS A 250 11.72 -18.75 -6.80
N VAL A 251 10.53 -18.31 -6.41
CA VAL A 251 10.19 -18.06 -5.02
C VAL A 251 9.55 -19.33 -4.45
N GLU A 252 10.28 -19.99 -3.55
CA GLU A 252 9.87 -21.30 -3.03
C GLU A 252 8.58 -21.20 -2.20
N GLY A 253 7.67 -22.15 -2.42
CA GLY A 253 6.41 -22.24 -1.68
C GLY A 253 5.35 -21.21 -2.07
N ALA A 254 5.55 -20.44 -3.14
CA ALA A 254 4.61 -19.43 -3.60
C ALA A 254 4.13 -19.73 -5.03
N SER A 255 2.81 -19.84 -5.19
CA SER A 255 2.16 -20.05 -6.48
C SER A 255 0.77 -19.42 -6.50
N GLY A 256 0.29 -19.03 -7.69
CA GLY A 256 -1.08 -18.53 -7.85
C GLY A 256 -1.49 -18.31 -9.31
N VAL A 257 -2.65 -17.72 -9.51
CA VAL A 257 -3.23 -17.38 -10.82
C VAL A 257 -3.20 -15.88 -11.13
N SER A 258 -3.15 -15.04 -10.09
CA SER A 258 -2.92 -13.59 -10.21
C SER A 258 -1.94 -13.13 -9.13
N LEU A 259 -1.13 -12.11 -9.45
CA LEU A 259 -0.25 -11.46 -8.49
C LEU A 259 -0.21 -9.96 -8.71
N SER A 260 0.12 -9.22 -7.66
CA SER A 260 0.41 -7.80 -7.73
C SER A 260 1.51 -7.43 -6.76
N ALA A 261 2.54 -6.76 -7.28
CA ALA A 261 3.68 -6.32 -6.49
C ALA A 261 3.49 -4.87 -6.06
N TYR A 262 3.57 -4.62 -4.76
CA TYR A 262 3.72 -3.27 -4.24
C TYR A 262 5.20 -2.86 -4.26
N ASN A 263 6.08 -3.73 -3.76
CA ASN A 263 7.53 -3.51 -3.71
C ASN A 263 8.32 -4.82 -3.66
N GLU A 264 9.64 -4.72 -3.41
CA GLU A 264 10.62 -5.80 -3.36
C GLU A 264 10.30 -6.94 -2.38
N ILE A 265 9.43 -6.70 -1.40
CA ILE A 265 9.07 -7.65 -0.34
C ILE A 265 7.57 -7.82 -0.09
N SER A 266 6.74 -6.98 -0.71
CA SER A 266 5.29 -6.92 -0.47
C SER A 266 4.56 -7.23 -1.77
N VAL A 267 4.02 -8.43 -1.85
CA VAL A 267 3.36 -9.01 -3.01
C VAL A 267 2.08 -9.67 -2.54
N ALA A 268 1.00 -9.41 -3.26
CA ALA A 268 -0.26 -10.09 -3.08
C ALA A 268 -0.42 -11.16 -4.17
N ILE A 269 -0.89 -12.34 -3.79
CA ILE A 269 -1.13 -13.47 -4.68
C ILE A 269 -2.53 -14.00 -4.45
N VAL A 270 -3.24 -14.31 -5.53
CA VAL A 270 -4.49 -15.07 -5.51
C VAL A 270 -4.22 -16.44 -6.10
N ASP A 271 -4.58 -17.50 -5.36
CA ASP A 271 -4.51 -18.87 -5.86
C ASP A 271 -5.77 -19.27 -6.64
N SER A 272 -5.73 -20.45 -7.26
CA SER A 272 -6.81 -21.02 -8.06
C SER A 272 -8.10 -21.31 -7.30
N ARG A 273 -8.05 -21.32 -5.95
CA ARG A 273 -9.22 -21.43 -5.07
C ARG A 273 -9.80 -20.06 -4.72
N GLY A 274 -9.15 -18.98 -5.16
CA GLY A 274 -9.51 -17.60 -4.83
C GLY A 274 -9.07 -17.16 -3.45
N LEU A 275 -8.13 -17.86 -2.83
CA LEU A 275 -7.54 -17.46 -1.56
C LEU A 275 -6.41 -16.48 -1.80
N LEU A 276 -6.38 -15.40 -1.01
CA LEU A 276 -5.37 -14.36 -1.15
C LEU A 276 -4.30 -14.48 -0.05
N SER A 277 -3.04 -14.46 -0.47
CA SER A 277 -1.86 -14.43 0.41
C SER A 277 -1.06 -13.15 0.21
N LEU A 278 -0.52 -12.60 1.30
CA LEU A 278 0.36 -11.43 1.30
C LEU A 278 1.75 -11.84 1.76
N SER A 279 2.79 -11.44 1.03
CA SER A 279 4.17 -11.66 1.46
C SER A 279 4.59 -10.70 2.57
N SER A 280 5.44 -11.22 3.44
CA SER A 280 6.25 -10.49 4.42
C SER A 280 7.62 -11.15 4.50
N GLN A 281 8.69 -10.40 4.78
CA GLN A 281 10.01 -11.00 4.96
C GLN A 281 10.20 -11.46 6.42
N VAL A 282 10.68 -12.69 6.63
CA VAL A 282 11.02 -13.23 7.97
C VAL A 282 12.29 -14.08 7.90
N GLY A 283 13.25 -13.84 8.80
CA GLY A 283 14.34 -14.77 9.14
C GLY A 283 15.60 -14.76 8.25
N HIS A 284 16.51 -15.72 8.53
CA HIS A 284 17.76 -15.96 7.79
C HIS A 284 17.51 -16.65 6.43
N GLN A 285 18.30 -16.26 5.42
CA GLN A 285 18.08 -16.55 4.01
C GLN A 285 18.96 -17.71 3.50
N ASN A 286 18.44 -18.51 2.56
CA ASN A 286 19.17 -19.56 1.85
C ASN A 286 19.62 -19.06 0.46
N GLU A 287 20.47 -19.82 -0.24
CA GLU A 287 20.89 -19.52 -1.61
C GLU A 287 19.71 -19.60 -2.61
N ALA A 288 19.64 -18.67 -3.57
CA ALA A 288 18.52 -18.54 -4.51
C ALA A 288 18.55 -19.60 -5.63
N SER A 289 17.39 -20.20 -5.90
CA SER A 289 17.18 -21.17 -6.99
C SER A 289 16.80 -20.45 -8.29
N TYR A 290 17.74 -20.38 -9.24
CA TYR A 290 17.54 -19.69 -10.53
C TYR A 290 16.81 -20.56 -11.56
N VAL A 291 16.07 -19.92 -12.46
CA VAL A 291 15.55 -20.61 -13.64
C VAL A 291 16.72 -20.98 -14.56
N VAL A 292 16.99 -22.27 -14.70
CA VAL A 292 18.03 -22.77 -15.60
C VAL A 292 17.45 -22.81 -17.01
N LYS A 293 18.00 -21.98 -17.89
CA LYS A 293 17.67 -22.02 -19.31
C LYS A 293 18.18 -23.35 -19.86
N ASN A 294 17.27 -24.31 -20.07
CA ASN A 294 17.56 -25.50 -20.84
C ASN A 294 17.78 -25.06 -22.30
N SER A 295 18.98 -24.58 -22.62
CA SER A 295 19.38 -24.38 -24.01
C SER A 295 19.21 -25.71 -24.73
N PRO A 296 18.53 -25.76 -25.89
CA PRO A 296 18.57 -26.94 -26.74
C PRO A 296 20.03 -27.26 -27.00
N GLN A 297 20.48 -28.40 -26.46
CA GLN A 297 21.81 -28.91 -26.72
C GLN A 297 21.93 -29.09 -28.23
N ALA A 298 22.73 -28.25 -28.88
CA ALA A 298 23.01 -28.37 -30.30
C ALA A 298 23.60 -29.77 -30.51
N THR A 299 22.80 -30.65 -31.09
CA THR A 299 23.29 -31.92 -31.64
C THR A 299 24.28 -31.56 -32.74
N SER A 300 25.57 -31.76 -32.47
CA SER A 300 26.61 -31.74 -33.50
C SER A 300 26.20 -32.63 -34.66
N PRO A 301 26.44 -32.23 -35.92
CA PRO A 301 26.03 -33.01 -37.07
C PRO A 301 26.86 -34.29 -37.15
N GLU A 302 26.24 -35.42 -36.82
CA GLU A 302 26.79 -36.72 -37.14
C GLU A 302 26.65 -36.93 -38.65
N THR A 303 27.80 -37.05 -39.30
CA THR A 303 27.94 -37.28 -40.73
C THR A 303 27.61 -38.73 -41.01
N THR A 304 26.54 -39.00 -41.75
CA THR A 304 26.38 -40.28 -42.47
C THR A 304 25.58 -40.12 -43.75
N ALA A 305 26.13 -40.70 -44.82
CA ALA A 305 25.67 -40.68 -46.20
C ALA A 305 24.43 -41.57 -46.42
N PRO A 306 23.80 -41.55 -47.62
CA PRO A 306 22.36 -41.73 -47.78
C PRO A 306 21.92 -43.20 -47.89
N SER A 307 20.69 -43.46 -47.46
CA SER A 307 19.90 -44.59 -47.97
C SER A 307 18.52 -44.11 -48.41
N THR A 308 18.33 -44.17 -49.72
CA THR A 308 17.07 -44.19 -50.44
C THR A 308 16.23 -45.38 -49.98
N THR A 309 14.92 -45.22 -49.79
CA THR A 309 13.85 -45.98 -50.49
C THR A 309 12.46 -45.70 -49.89
N GLN A 310 11.68 -45.04 -50.75
CA GLN A 310 10.25 -45.17 -51.07
C GLN A 310 9.11 -44.89 -50.08
N MET A 311 8.25 -44.02 -50.62
CA MET A 311 6.84 -43.76 -50.35
C MET A 311 5.99 -45.01 -50.17
N GLN A 312 5.07 -44.98 -49.20
CA GLN A 312 3.75 -45.53 -49.42
C GLN A 312 2.67 -44.76 -48.65
N THR A 313 1.75 -44.21 -49.43
CA THR A 313 0.48 -43.59 -49.07
C THR A 313 -0.56 -44.64 -48.69
N SER A 314 -1.36 -44.41 -47.64
CA SER A 314 -2.77 -44.84 -47.58
C SER A 314 -3.56 -44.05 -46.55
N GLN A 315 -4.86 -44.02 -46.80
CA GLN A 315 -5.93 -43.14 -46.34
C GLN A 315 -6.66 -43.67 -45.08
N PRO A 316 -7.73 -43.01 -44.57
CA PRO A 316 -8.14 -43.03 -43.17
C PRO A 316 -9.15 -44.13 -42.83
N GLN A 317 -9.22 -44.49 -41.55
CA GLN A 317 -10.34 -45.25 -40.98
C GLN A 317 -11.00 -44.50 -39.81
N THR A 318 -12.32 -44.60 -39.84
CA THR A 318 -13.32 -43.95 -38.99
C THR A 318 -13.71 -44.85 -37.81
N THR A 319 -14.16 -44.22 -36.72
CA THR A 319 -15.11 -44.70 -35.68
C THR A 319 -14.65 -45.77 -34.68
N ALA A 320 -14.62 -45.40 -33.40
CA ALA A 320 -15.44 -46.03 -32.36
C ALA A 320 -15.43 -45.23 -31.04
N GLN A 321 -16.62 -45.07 -30.50
CA GLN A 321 -17.04 -44.50 -29.22
C GLN A 321 -16.54 -45.34 -28.03
N PRO A 322 -16.17 -44.77 -26.86
CA PRO A 322 -16.04 -45.54 -25.63
C PRO A 322 -17.29 -45.44 -24.75
N THR A 323 -17.79 -46.62 -24.42
CA THR A 323 -18.86 -46.92 -23.47
C THR A 323 -18.40 -46.69 -22.03
N THR A 324 -19.30 -46.11 -21.23
CA THR A 324 -19.17 -45.86 -19.79
C THR A 324 -19.35 -47.16 -19.00
N THR A 325 -18.45 -47.46 -18.07
CA THR A 325 -18.64 -48.52 -17.07
C THR A 325 -18.57 -47.90 -15.68
N ILE A 326 -19.67 -48.00 -14.95
CA ILE A 326 -19.87 -47.61 -13.55
C ILE A 326 -19.33 -48.73 -12.67
N ALA A 327 -18.47 -48.39 -11.71
CA ALA A 327 -18.07 -49.29 -10.63
C ALA A 327 -18.49 -48.70 -9.28
N THR A 328 -19.33 -49.45 -8.59
CA THR A 328 -19.84 -49.26 -7.24
C THR A 328 -18.79 -49.75 -6.25
N THR A 329 -18.42 -48.94 -5.25
CA THR A 329 -17.55 -49.41 -4.15
C THR A 329 -18.20 -49.15 -2.80
N THR A 330 -18.37 -50.25 -2.08
CA THR A 330 -19.05 -50.42 -0.81
C THR A 330 -18.21 -49.96 0.38
N THR A 331 -18.90 -49.42 1.37
CA THR A 331 -18.45 -48.99 2.70
C THR A 331 -18.07 -50.19 3.60
N THR A 332 -16.96 -50.10 4.34
CA THR A 332 -16.82 -50.76 5.65
C THR A 332 -15.81 -50.02 6.55
N THR A 333 -16.30 -49.56 7.70
CA THR A 333 -15.59 -49.13 8.90
C THR A 333 -14.89 -50.32 9.59
N PRO A 334 -13.77 -50.11 10.31
CA PRO A 334 -13.82 -50.44 11.73
C PRO A 334 -13.05 -49.47 12.66
N GLU A 335 -13.54 -49.46 13.91
CA GLU A 335 -13.10 -48.76 15.12
C GLU A 335 -11.93 -49.50 15.84
N PRO A 336 -11.41 -49.05 17.01
CA PRO A 336 -9.97 -48.90 17.24
C PRO A 336 -9.38 -50.00 18.13
N THR A 337 -8.06 -50.11 18.16
CA THR A 337 -7.38 -50.91 19.20
C THR A 337 -6.16 -50.19 19.73
N THR A 338 -6.21 -49.96 21.04
CA THR A 338 -5.18 -49.41 21.91
C THR A 338 -4.03 -50.41 22.04
N THR A 339 -2.77 -49.97 21.89
CA THR A 339 -1.64 -50.70 22.49
C THR A 339 -0.52 -49.74 22.89
N THR A 340 -0.16 -49.83 24.16
CA THR A 340 0.90 -49.12 24.88
C THR A 340 2.26 -49.72 24.50
N ALA A 341 3.24 -48.88 24.17
CA ALA A 341 4.65 -49.29 24.17
C ALA A 341 5.56 -48.12 24.59
N THR A 342 6.13 -48.30 25.78
CA THR A 342 7.17 -47.52 26.42
C THR A 342 8.49 -47.72 25.69
N THR A 343 9.17 -46.64 25.25
CA THR A 343 10.60 -46.71 24.90
C THR A 343 11.33 -45.45 25.37
N ALA A 344 12.50 -45.67 25.95
CA ALA A 344 13.29 -44.72 26.72
C ALA A 344 14.22 -43.83 25.87
N ALA A 345 14.35 -42.59 26.35
CA ALA A 345 15.44 -41.61 26.31
C ALA A 345 16.56 -41.69 25.25
N THR A 346 16.79 -40.55 24.57
CA THR A 346 18.14 -39.98 24.44
C THR A 346 18.03 -38.45 24.43
N THR A 347 18.60 -37.80 25.45
CA THR A 347 18.71 -36.35 25.63
C THR A 347 19.92 -35.80 24.87
N THR A 348 19.68 -34.91 23.91
CA THR A 348 20.71 -34.05 23.32
C THR A 348 20.39 -32.61 23.69
N ALA A 349 21.27 -31.98 24.46
CA ALA A 349 21.13 -30.60 24.91
C ALA A 349 21.24 -29.63 23.72
N ALA A 350 20.14 -28.94 23.42
CA ALA A 350 20.09 -27.87 22.43
C ALA A 350 20.28 -26.52 23.13
N THR A 351 21.30 -25.79 22.68
CA THR A 351 21.62 -24.42 23.05
C THR A 351 20.45 -23.50 22.68
N THR A 352 19.76 -22.94 23.67
CA THR A 352 18.72 -21.92 23.49
C THR A 352 19.33 -20.60 23.04
N THR A 353 19.31 -20.35 21.73
CA THR A 353 19.51 -19.02 21.16
C THR A 353 18.22 -18.22 21.37
N ALA A 354 18.31 -17.10 22.07
CA ALA A 354 17.18 -16.21 22.30
C ALA A 354 16.64 -15.68 20.97
N THR A 355 15.44 -16.10 20.58
CA THR A 355 14.67 -15.51 19.50
C THR A 355 14.29 -14.09 19.85
N THR A 356 14.91 -13.11 19.20
CA THR A 356 14.43 -11.72 19.19
C THR A 356 13.16 -11.66 18.36
N THR A 357 12.01 -11.75 19.04
CA THR A 357 10.69 -11.53 18.44
C THR A 357 10.56 -10.07 18.01
N VAL A 358 10.38 -9.84 16.72
CA VAL A 358 10.02 -8.52 16.18
C VAL A 358 8.68 -8.11 16.79
N PRO A 359 8.54 -6.89 17.34
CA PRO A 359 7.28 -6.45 17.93
C PRO A 359 6.17 -6.47 16.87
N PRO A 360 4.99 -7.04 17.16
CA PRO A 360 3.87 -6.98 16.23
C PRO A 360 3.48 -5.53 15.94
N LEU A 361 3.08 -5.24 14.69
CA LEU A 361 2.56 -3.93 14.30
C LEU A 361 1.35 -3.57 15.18
N PRO A 362 1.17 -2.28 15.52
CA PRO A 362 0.05 -1.87 16.34
C PRO A 362 -1.31 -2.21 15.73
N LEU A 363 -2.14 -2.92 16.48
CA LEU A 363 -3.53 -3.19 16.17
C LEU A 363 -4.36 -1.91 16.48
N VAL A 364 -4.66 -1.12 15.47
CA VAL A 364 -5.53 0.07 15.61
C VAL A 364 -7.00 -0.41 15.60
N LEU A 365 -7.49 -0.85 16.74
CA LEU A 365 -8.68 -1.71 16.82
C LEU A 365 -9.99 -1.14 16.27
N LEU A 366 -10.13 0.16 15.97
CA LEU A 366 -11.23 0.76 15.23
C LEU A 366 -10.88 2.24 14.96
N GLN A 367 -10.32 2.55 13.79
CA GLN A 367 -10.17 3.96 13.39
C GLN A 367 -11.56 4.52 13.06
N PRO A 368 -12.02 5.59 13.73
CA PRO A 368 -13.22 6.30 13.30
C PRO A 368 -13.12 6.69 11.82
N SER A 369 -14.16 6.45 11.01
CA SER A 369 -14.19 6.86 9.59
C SER A 369 -14.06 8.38 9.39
N ASP A 370 -14.19 9.14 10.47
CA ASP A 370 -14.07 10.59 10.56
C ASP A 370 -12.85 11.06 11.36
N SER A 371 -11.92 10.15 11.67
CA SER A 371 -10.63 10.43 12.31
C SER A 371 -9.83 11.48 11.51
N ILE A 372 -9.14 12.39 12.21
CA ILE A 372 -8.19 13.32 11.57
C ILE A 372 -6.88 12.63 11.17
N LEU A 373 -6.58 11.49 11.78
CA LEU A 373 -5.40 10.69 11.50
C LEU A 373 -5.74 9.58 10.50
N THR A 374 -4.87 9.39 9.51
CA THR A 374 -4.85 8.22 8.62
C THR A 374 -4.03 7.08 9.23
N HIS A 375 -4.13 5.87 8.67
CA HIS A 375 -3.34 4.74 9.12
C HIS A 375 -1.80 5.00 9.09
N PRO A 376 -1.22 5.59 8.01
CA PRO A 376 0.17 6.03 8.02
C PRO A 376 0.52 6.98 9.16
N ASN A 377 -0.41 7.87 9.55
CA ASN A 377 -0.19 8.77 10.68
C ASN A 377 -0.09 8.02 12.01
N PHE A 378 -0.91 7.00 12.24
CA PHE A 378 -0.80 6.17 13.44
C PHE A 378 0.50 5.38 13.49
N LYS A 379 0.97 4.85 12.35
CA LYS A 379 2.27 4.16 12.26
C LYS A 379 3.43 5.09 12.64
N PHE A 380 3.38 6.33 12.16
CA PHE A 380 4.33 7.36 12.54
C PHE A 380 4.25 7.64 14.06
N VAL A 381 3.07 7.96 14.59
CA VAL A 381 2.87 8.29 16.00
C VAL A 381 3.28 7.15 16.94
N ALA A 382 3.00 5.89 16.56
CA ALA A 382 3.34 4.70 17.34
C ALA A 382 4.83 4.56 17.64
N THR A 383 5.66 5.09 16.74
CA THR A 383 7.12 5.02 16.79
C THR A 383 7.78 6.36 17.11
N ALA A 384 7.01 7.45 17.11
CA ALA A 384 7.49 8.81 17.33
C ALA A 384 8.01 9.05 18.75
N VAL A 385 7.45 8.36 19.76
CA VAL A 385 7.85 8.53 21.16
C VAL A 385 9.00 7.57 21.47
N THR A 386 10.22 8.11 21.56
CA THR A 386 11.43 7.33 21.85
C THR A 386 11.29 6.49 23.13
N GLY A 387 11.64 5.21 23.04
CA GLY A 387 11.59 4.27 24.18
C GLY A 387 10.20 3.75 24.51
N LYS A 388 9.17 4.14 23.73
CA LYS A 388 7.85 3.52 23.77
C LYS A 388 7.60 2.80 22.45
N ASN A 389 6.88 1.68 22.53
CA ASN A 389 6.43 0.95 21.35
C ASN A 389 4.94 0.72 21.51
N PHE A 390 4.15 1.63 20.95
CA PHE A 390 2.69 1.53 21.09
C PHE A 390 2.17 0.49 20.11
N THR A 391 1.50 -0.53 20.65
CA THR A 391 0.88 -1.62 19.90
C THR A 391 -0.61 -1.40 19.69
N LYS A 392 -1.21 -0.35 20.26
CA LYS A 392 -2.62 -0.02 20.01
C LYS A 392 -2.96 1.42 20.39
N PHE A 393 -3.92 2.00 19.68
CA PHE A 393 -4.53 3.29 19.99
C PHE A 393 -6.03 3.13 20.21
N THR A 394 -6.50 3.45 21.41
CA THR A 394 -7.93 3.44 21.75
C THR A 394 -8.46 4.88 21.63
N HIS A 395 -9.41 5.11 20.72
CA HIS A 395 -10.03 6.43 20.54
C HIS A 395 -10.89 6.80 21.77
N LEU A 396 -10.59 7.93 22.40
CA LEU A 396 -11.27 8.42 23.60
C LEU A 396 -12.31 9.50 23.26
N PHE A 397 -11.98 10.40 22.34
CA PHE A 397 -12.82 11.55 22.03
C PHE A 397 -12.50 12.14 20.64
N THR A 398 -13.54 12.56 19.93
CA THR A 398 -13.44 13.45 18.76
C THR A 398 -14.48 14.55 18.87
N ALA A 399 -14.09 15.79 18.57
CA ALA A 399 -14.98 16.95 18.62
C ALA A 399 -16.16 16.81 17.64
N LYS A 400 -15.99 16.06 16.55
CA LYS A 400 -16.99 15.88 15.49
C LYS A 400 -18.16 14.99 15.91
N ARG A 401 -17.88 13.86 16.60
CA ARG A 401 -18.93 12.93 17.10
C ARG A 401 -19.53 13.40 18.42
N ASN A 402 -18.74 14.10 19.23
CA ASN A 402 -19.14 14.54 20.56
C ASN A 402 -19.50 16.04 20.58
N GLY A 403 -19.92 16.60 19.44
CA GLY A 403 -20.39 17.98 19.36
C GLY A 403 -21.46 18.25 20.43
N GLY A 404 -21.27 19.29 21.22
CA GLY A 404 -22.16 19.66 22.34
C GLY A 404 -21.76 19.14 23.72
N GLN A 405 -20.70 18.33 23.84
CA GLN A 405 -20.15 18.01 25.17
C GLN A 405 -19.44 19.23 25.78
N THR A 406 -19.68 19.47 27.07
CA THR A 406 -18.97 20.53 27.80
C THR A 406 -17.52 20.15 28.01
N TYR A 407 -16.66 21.15 28.21
CA TYR A 407 -15.26 20.95 28.59
C TYR A 407 -15.10 19.88 29.68
N ASN A 408 -15.89 19.98 30.76
CA ASN A 408 -15.79 19.07 31.91
C ASN A 408 -16.10 17.63 31.50
N GLN A 409 -17.03 17.41 30.58
CA GLN A 409 -17.34 16.06 30.10
C GLN A 409 -16.19 15.46 29.29
N VAL A 410 -15.51 16.28 28.47
CA VAL A 410 -14.32 15.83 27.73
C VAL A 410 -13.16 15.56 28.69
N TYR A 411 -12.90 16.48 29.61
CA TYR A 411 -11.86 16.35 30.62
C TYR A 411 -12.03 15.08 31.47
N GLN A 412 -13.24 14.77 31.92
CA GLN A 412 -13.50 13.55 32.70
C GLN A 412 -13.28 12.26 31.90
N LYS A 413 -13.36 12.30 30.56
CA LYS A 413 -13.08 11.13 29.71
C LYS A 413 -11.59 10.83 29.54
N ILE A 414 -10.71 11.80 29.78
CA ILE A 414 -9.26 11.68 29.52
C ILE A 414 -8.41 11.85 30.78
N THR A 415 -8.98 12.44 31.84
CA THR A 415 -8.35 12.51 33.15
C THR A 415 -8.18 11.13 33.78
N GLY A 416 -7.06 10.91 34.44
CA GLY A 416 -6.73 9.60 35.04
C GLY A 416 -6.18 8.57 34.05
N ILE A 417 -6.19 8.86 32.73
CA ILE A 417 -5.69 7.96 31.69
C ILE A 417 -4.25 8.33 31.33
N ARG A 418 -3.37 7.32 31.26
CA ARG A 418 -1.95 7.45 30.88
C ARG A 418 -1.74 7.27 29.38
N ASN A 419 -0.58 7.67 28.89
CA ASN A 419 -0.18 7.58 27.48
C ASN A 419 -1.20 8.23 26.53
N ILE A 420 -1.63 9.45 26.87
CA ILE A 420 -2.60 10.19 26.07
C ILE A 420 -1.91 10.82 24.88
N PHE A 421 -2.53 10.66 23.72
CA PHE A 421 -2.22 11.41 22.51
C PHE A 421 -3.37 12.35 22.21
N GLY A 422 -3.08 13.63 21.96
CA GLY A 422 -4.05 14.60 21.49
C GLY A 422 -3.64 15.15 20.14
N PHE A 423 -4.60 15.35 19.25
CA PHE A 423 -4.37 15.82 17.88
C PHE A 423 -5.33 16.95 17.53
N ILE A 424 -4.82 17.96 16.84
CA ILE A 424 -5.60 19.09 16.31
C ILE A 424 -5.41 19.13 14.80
N LYS A 425 -6.53 19.19 14.06
CA LYS A 425 -6.55 19.60 12.66
C LYS A 425 -6.85 21.08 12.56
N THR A 426 -6.01 21.81 11.84
CA THR A 426 -6.17 23.25 11.62
C THR A 426 -6.97 23.56 10.35
N ASN A 427 -7.36 24.81 10.17
CA ASN A 427 -7.95 25.33 8.92
C ASN A 427 -7.01 25.26 7.70
N SER A 428 -5.70 25.21 7.92
CA SER A 428 -4.70 24.92 6.88
C SER A 428 -4.53 23.41 6.58
N SER A 429 -5.39 22.56 7.15
CA SER A 429 -5.32 21.09 7.05
C SER A 429 -4.05 20.46 7.65
N GLN A 430 -3.28 21.22 8.43
CA GLN A 430 -2.16 20.69 9.19
C GLN A 430 -2.69 19.92 10.40
N VAL A 431 -2.05 18.80 10.73
CA VAL A 431 -2.35 18.00 11.90
C VAL A 431 -1.17 18.09 12.85
N LEU A 432 -1.41 18.71 14.00
CA LEU A 432 -0.48 18.81 15.11
C LEU A 432 -0.90 17.82 16.18
N GLY A 433 0.06 17.31 16.94
CA GLY A 433 -0.25 16.40 18.03
C GLY A 433 0.66 16.58 19.23
N PHE A 434 0.26 15.98 20.34
CA PHE A 434 1.08 15.86 21.53
C PHE A 434 0.90 14.49 22.17
N TYR A 435 1.84 14.11 23.01
CA TYR A 435 1.82 12.92 23.84
C TYR A 435 2.14 13.28 25.29
N VAL A 436 1.41 12.66 26.22
CA VAL A 436 1.66 12.74 27.67
C VAL A 436 1.67 11.33 28.24
N GLN A 437 2.76 10.95 28.90
CA GLN A 437 2.89 9.63 29.49
C GLN A 437 2.02 9.49 30.75
N GLU A 438 2.03 10.48 31.63
CA GLU A 438 1.31 10.46 32.89
C GLU A 438 -0.18 10.76 32.70
N ALA A 439 -0.97 10.46 33.72
CA ALA A 439 -2.37 10.86 33.72
C ALA A 439 -2.50 12.38 33.70
N LEU A 440 -3.45 12.91 32.93
CA LEU A 440 -3.78 14.33 33.02
C LEU A 440 -4.20 14.65 34.47
N GLY A 441 -3.61 15.71 35.03
CA GLY A 441 -3.78 16.08 36.45
C GLY A 441 -2.58 15.77 37.35
N VAL A 442 -1.65 14.89 36.95
CA VAL A 442 -0.33 14.71 37.59
C VAL A 442 0.76 15.41 36.80
N THR A 443 1.87 15.75 37.46
CA THR A 443 2.98 16.48 36.82
C THR A 443 3.63 15.52 35.84
N PRO A 444 3.54 15.79 34.53
CA PRO A 444 4.05 14.87 33.54
C PRO A 444 5.58 14.86 33.59
N THR A 445 6.15 13.68 33.39
CA THR A 445 7.59 13.44 33.37
C THR A 445 8.09 13.22 31.94
N LYS A 446 7.20 12.86 31.01
CA LYS A 446 7.53 12.72 29.58
C LYS A 446 6.42 13.28 28.69
N THR A 447 6.80 14.22 27.84
CA THR A 447 5.92 14.79 26.81
C THR A 447 6.62 14.85 25.46
N ALA A 448 5.82 14.75 24.39
CA ALA A 448 6.30 14.97 23.03
C ALA A 448 5.29 15.80 22.26
N ILE A 449 5.79 16.61 21.32
CA ILE A 449 5.01 17.39 20.37
C ILE A 449 5.28 16.84 18.97
N PHE A 450 4.24 16.74 18.14
CA PHE A 450 4.33 16.19 16.79
C PHE A 450 3.77 17.15 15.75
N SER A 451 4.42 17.21 14.59
CA SER A 451 3.76 17.59 13.34
C SER A 451 3.46 16.31 12.59
N VAL A 452 2.21 15.86 12.63
CA VAL A 452 1.78 14.61 11.99
C VAL A 452 1.82 14.74 10.48
N THR A 453 1.35 15.87 9.94
CA THR A 453 1.37 16.14 8.49
C THR A 453 2.79 16.11 7.93
N LYS A 454 3.80 16.55 8.69
CA LYS A 454 5.20 16.55 8.25
C LYS A 454 6.00 15.33 8.71
N ALA A 455 5.38 14.42 9.46
CA ALA A 455 6.04 13.31 10.15
C ALA A 455 7.29 13.79 10.95
N GLY A 456 7.13 14.88 11.70
CA GLY A 456 8.18 15.49 12.53
C GLY A 456 7.90 15.32 14.02
N VAL A 457 8.94 15.02 14.80
CA VAL A 457 8.86 14.80 16.26
C VAL A 457 9.72 15.83 16.99
N PHE A 458 9.13 16.45 18.01
CA PHE A 458 9.77 17.40 18.91
C PHE A 458 9.60 16.87 20.33
N ASN A 459 10.59 16.09 20.79
CA ASN A 459 10.56 15.49 22.12
C ASN A 459 11.04 16.50 23.17
N SER A 460 10.38 16.55 24.33
CA SER A 460 11.01 17.05 25.56
C SER A 460 11.90 15.92 26.10
N LEU A 461 13.17 16.19 26.31
CA LEU A 461 14.13 15.27 26.93
C LEU A 461 14.10 15.43 28.45
N ASP A 462 14.44 14.35 29.14
CA ASP A 462 14.15 14.08 30.55
C ASP A 462 14.36 15.26 31.53
N SER A 463 13.39 15.43 32.43
CA SER A 463 13.44 16.09 33.74
C SER A 463 14.30 17.36 33.83
N GLY A 464 13.71 18.50 33.49
CA GLY A 464 14.33 19.81 33.73
C GLY A 464 13.60 20.98 33.10
N ASP A 465 12.80 20.71 32.06
CA ASP A 465 12.10 21.75 31.31
C ASP A 465 10.65 21.90 31.77
N ASP A 466 10.30 23.14 32.10
CA ASP A 466 9.08 23.51 32.79
C ASP A 466 7.82 23.27 31.93
N LEU A 467 7.11 22.17 32.19
CA LEU A 467 5.69 22.13 31.88
C LEU A 467 4.95 23.00 32.91
N ILE A 468 4.80 24.30 32.61
CA ILE A 468 4.05 25.23 33.45
C ILE A 468 2.55 24.95 33.24
N ARG A 469 1.90 24.37 34.24
CA ARG A 469 0.43 24.33 34.27
C ARG A 469 -0.09 25.73 34.62
N PHE A 470 -0.71 26.40 33.67
CA PHE A 470 -1.61 27.50 34.00
C PHE A 470 -2.97 26.94 34.39
N GLN A 471 -3.22 26.93 35.70
CA GLN A 471 -4.56 26.79 36.25
C GLN A 471 -5.12 28.21 36.41
N ASP A 472 -5.68 28.78 35.33
CA ASP A 472 -6.37 30.07 35.45
C ASP A 472 -7.85 29.84 35.78
N ASN A 473 -8.24 30.16 37.01
CA ASN A 473 -9.59 30.47 37.49
C ASN A 473 -10.78 29.86 36.70
N GLY A 474 -10.82 28.52 36.58
CA GLY A 474 -11.97 27.79 36.00
C GLY A 474 -11.82 27.36 34.52
N ALA A 475 -10.82 27.88 33.79
CA ALA A 475 -10.49 27.45 32.44
C ALA A 475 -9.17 26.67 32.44
N GLN A 476 -9.23 25.38 32.78
CA GLN A 476 -8.05 24.52 32.77
C GLN A 476 -7.60 24.26 31.32
N ARG A 477 -6.53 24.93 30.86
CA ARG A 477 -5.94 24.71 29.54
C ARG A 477 -4.70 23.82 29.66
N CYS A 478 -4.45 23.02 28.64
CA CYS A 478 -3.21 22.25 28.56
C CYS A 478 -2.17 23.06 27.80
N TYR A 479 -1.01 23.25 28.43
CA TYR A 479 0.15 23.89 27.85
C TYR A 479 1.26 22.85 27.81
N VAL A 480 1.80 22.60 26.62
CA VAL A 480 2.97 21.73 26.42
C VAL A 480 4.05 22.60 25.81
N GLN A 481 5.17 22.74 26.52
CA GLN A 481 6.33 23.51 26.11
C GLN A 481 7.55 22.60 26.06
N ASN A 482 8.37 22.77 25.04
CA ASN A 482 9.74 22.26 25.01
C ASN A 482 10.67 23.33 24.41
N HIS A 483 11.96 23.03 24.28
CA HIS A 483 12.96 23.97 23.74
C HIS A 483 12.71 24.41 22.28
N TYR A 484 11.83 23.72 21.58
CA TYR A 484 11.57 23.91 20.15
C TYR A 484 10.19 24.46 19.85
N ALA A 485 9.19 24.28 20.71
CA ALA A 485 7.81 24.67 20.44
C ALA A 485 6.97 24.69 21.73
N ASP A 486 6.00 25.60 21.72
CA ASP A 486 4.94 25.68 22.72
C ASP A 486 3.60 25.43 22.02
N ILE A 487 2.76 24.58 22.60
CA ILE A 487 1.39 24.39 22.13
C ILE A 487 0.39 24.52 23.27
N PHE A 488 -0.58 25.40 23.03
CA PHE A 488 -1.77 25.56 23.84
C PHE A 488 -2.91 24.72 23.25
N PHE A 489 -3.52 23.88 24.09
CA PHE A 489 -4.67 23.08 23.71
C PHE A 489 -5.89 23.46 24.56
N SER A 490 -6.97 23.82 23.86
CA SER A 490 -8.33 23.74 24.39
C SER A 490 -8.94 22.41 23.99
N TYR A 491 -9.78 21.84 24.86
CA TYR A 491 -10.41 20.53 24.65
C TYR A 491 -11.58 20.57 23.68
N ASN A 492 -11.95 21.77 23.23
CA ASN A 492 -12.94 22.03 22.20
C ASN A 492 -12.39 23.07 21.21
N CYS A 493 -12.84 23.00 19.94
CA CYS A 493 -12.61 24.09 18.98
C CYS A 493 -13.63 25.23 19.15
N ALA A 494 -14.38 25.29 20.26
CA ALA A 494 -15.48 26.24 20.40
C ALA A 494 -14.96 27.63 20.81
N ASP A 495 -15.47 28.65 20.12
CA ASP A 495 -15.32 30.06 20.46
C ASP A 495 -15.96 30.31 21.84
N GLU A 496 -15.15 30.51 22.88
CA GLU A 496 -15.59 31.24 24.07
C GLU A 496 -15.26 32.73 23.82
N PRO A 497 -16.23 33.57 23.42
CA PRO A 497 -15.93 34.92 22.93
C PRO A 497 -15.67 35.93 24.06
N GLU A 498 -16.04 35.62 25.31
CA GLU A 498 -16.28 36.69 26.29
C GLU A 498 -15.23 36.86 27.39
N THR A 499 -14.35 35.89 27.66
CA THR A 499 -13.23 36.09 28.62
C THR A 499 -11.93 36.52 27.96
N PHE A 500 -11.90 36.63 26.63
CA PHE A 500 -10.70 36.82 25.82
C PHE A 500 -10.51 38.24 25.25
N GLU A 501 -11.29 39.22 25.70
CA GLU A 501 -11.14 40.62 25.26
C GLU A 501 -9.81 41.28 25.70
N ARG A 502 -9.04 40.66 26.63
CA ARG A 502 -7.65 41.04 26.96
C ARG A 502 -6.57 40.23 26.24
N VAL A 503 -6.94 39.18 25.52
CA VAL A 503 -6.06 38.36 24.65
C VAL A 503 -6.71 38.32 23.26
N ARG A 504 -7.02 39.53 22.77
CA ARG A 504 -8.04 39.76 21.77
C ARG A 504 -7.64 39.15 20.42
N ASN A 505 -8.31 38.04 20.06
CA ASN A 505 -8.52 37.43 18.73
C ASN A 505 -7.93 36.02 18.50
N GLY A 506 -8.25 34.98 19.29
CA GLY A 506 -8.01 33.58 18.85
C GLY A 506 -6.57 33.27 18.39
N ILE A 507 -5.61 33.94 19.03
CA ILE A 507 -4.19 33.98 18.67
C ILE A 507 -3.44 32.95 19.52
N ALA A 508 -2.62 32.10 18.88
CA ALA A 508 -1.40 31.61 19.52
C ALA A 508 -0.42 32.79 19.54
N LEU A 509 -0.14 33.34 20.73
CA LEU A 509 0.68 34.57 20.86
C LEU A 509 2.16 34.28 20.66
N GLU A 510 2.80 35.11 19.84
CA GLU A 510 4.25 35.35 19.80
C GLU A 510 4.78 35.65 21.22
N PHE A 511 5.86 35.00 21.70
CA PHE A 511 6.74 35.60 22.71
C PHE A 511 8.22 35.18 22.59
N GLU A 512 9.07 36.17 22.90
CA GLU A 512 10.53 36.15 22.87
C GLU A 512 11.15 35.16 23.87
N HIS A 513 12.22 34.49 23.43
CA HIS A 513 13.04 33.62 24.24
C HIS A 513 13.93 34.42 25.20
N SER A 514 13.73 34.28 26.51
CA SER A 514 14.58 34.89 27.54
C SER A 514 15.83 34.04 27.82
N ALA A 515 16.73 33.87 26.84
CA ALA A 515 18.10 33.41 27.09
C ALA A 515 18.94 33.42 25.80
N GLY A 516 19.55 34.57 25.46
CA GLY A 516 20.88 34.69 24.82
C GLY A 516 21.25 33.94 23.54
N TYR A 517 20.40 33.09 22.95
CA TYR A 517 20.67 32.35 21.72
C TYR A 517 20.03 33.07 20.51
N PRO A 518 20.66 33.01 19.32
CA PRO A 518 20.17 33.69 18.12
C PRO A 518 18.77 33.21 17.77
N GLN A 519 17.85 34.16 17.61
CA GLN A 519 16.42 33.96 17.36
C GLN A 519 16.16 33.05 16.16
N ILE A 520 15.77 31.80 16.41
CA ILE A 520 15.18 30.94 15.39
C ILE A 520 13.66 31.15 15.47
N LYS A 521 13.08 31.67 14.39
CA LYS A 521 11.63 31.83 14.19
C LYS A 521 10.96 30.46 14.17
N VAL A 522 10.33 30.10 15.28
CA VAL A 522 9.83 28.74 15.57
C VAL A 522 8.42 28.47 15.03
N SER A 523 7.60 29.49 14.75
CA SER A 523 6.20 29.26 14.34
C SER A 523 6.07 28.63 12.93
N ASN A 524 6.99 28.95 12.01
CA ASN A 524 6.94 28.47 10.62
C ASN A 524 7.23 26.96 10.46
N TYR A 525 7.88 26.32 11.43
CA TYR A 525 8.35 24.93 11.27
C TYR A 525 7.21 23.91 11.29
N LEU A 526 6.20 24.13 12.15
CA LEU A 526 5.08 23.21 12.31
C LEU A 526 3.99 23.41 11.24
N THR A 527 3.76 24.66 10.82
CA THR A 527 2.58 25.05 10.02
C THR A 527 2.91 25.52 8.60
N GLU A 528 4.18 25.83 8.29
CA GLU A 528 4.63 26.35 6.99
C GLU A 528 4.05 27.72 6.58
N ASN A 529 3.43 28.44 7.51
CA ASN A 529 2.97 29.79 7.26
C ASN A 529 4.16 30.74 7.10
N LEU A 530 4.27 31.40 5.94
CA LEU A 530 5.37 32.33 5.65
C LEU A 530 5.09 33.74 6.18
N ASP A 531 3.86 34.02 6.62
CA ASP A 531 3.46 35.30 7.18
C ASP A 531 3.45 35.23 8.73
N PRO A 532 4.52 35.69 9.39
CA PRO A 532 4.61 35.66 10.86
C PRO A 532 3.53 36.52 11.55
N LYS A 533 2.83 37.40 10.81
CA LYS A 533 1.73 38.21 11.35
C LYS A 533 0.38 37.51 11.35
N ASN A 534 0.30 36.30 10.78
CA ASN A 534 -0.96 35.62 10.49
C ASN A 534 -0.96 34.16 11.00
N ASP A 535 -0.22 33.89 12.08
CA ASP A 535 -0.03 32.54 12.64
C ASP A 535 -1.16 32.07 13.59
N SER A 536 -2.31 32.74 13.55
CA SER A 536 -3.52 32.19 14.14
C SER A 536 -4.05 31.07 13.25
N PHE A 537 -3.91 29.82 13.70
CA PHE A 537 -4.64 28.71 13.09
C PHE A 537 -5.94 28.45 13.83
N VAL A 538 -7.02 28.25 13.06
CA VAL A 538 -8.32 27.92 13.63
C VAL A 538 -8.40 26.41 13.78
N CYS A 539 -8.68 25.95 15.00
CA CYS A 539 -9.00 24.56 15.29
C CYS A 539 -10.24 24.14 14.49
N GLN A 540 -10.10 23.17 13.59
CA GLN A 540 -11.23 22.57 12.89
C GLN A 540 -11.75 21.32 13.59
N GLN A 541 -10.85 20.52 14.15
CA GLN A 541 -11.19 19.26 14.81
C GLN A 541 -10.11 18.88 15.84
N VAL A 542 -10.55 18.30 16.96
CA VAL A 542 -9.67 17.75 18.01
C VAL A 542 -10.01 16.28 18.23
N GLU A 543 -8.98 15.46 18.42
CA GLU A 543 -9.11 14.05 18.77
C GLU A 543 -8.16 13.63 19.89
N TYR A 544 -8.58 12.71 20.73
CA TYR A 544 -7.77 12.11 21.79
C TYR A 544 -7.77 10.59 21.70
N TYR A 545 -6.60 10.01 21.93
CA TYR A 545 -6.35 8.57 21.90
C TYR A 545 -5.55 8.15 23.13
N GLN A 546 -5.76 6.93 23.61
CA GLN A 546 -4.90 6.26 24.57
C GLN A 546 -3.97 5.31 23.84
N GLY A 547 -2.65 5.46 24.03
CA GLY A 547 -1.66 4.50 23.56
C GLY A 547 -1.48 3.34 24.54
N GLU A 548 -1.62 2.12 24.06
CA GLU A 548 -1.29 0.88 24.75
C GLU A 548 0.06 0.35 24.23
N GLN A 549 0.96 -0.02 25.15
CA GLN A 549 2.29 -0.57 24.86
C GLN A 549 2.21 -2.09 24.80
#